data_AF-A0A2V0NN99-F1
#
_entry.id   AF-A0A2V0NN99-F1
#
_cell.length_a   1.000
_cell.length_b   1.000
_cell.length_c   1.000
_cell.angle_alpha   90.00
_cell.angle_beta   90.00
_cell.angle_gamma   90.00
#
_symmetry.space_group_name_H-M   'P 1'
#
loop_
_entity.id
_entity.type
_entity.pdbx_description
1 polymer ?
#
loop_
_entity_poly.entity_id
_entity_poly.type
_entity_poly.pdbx_seq_one_letter_code
_entity_poly.pdbx_strand_id
1 'polypeptide(L)'
;MAAADVVAPAVAGSDPAAAQGPSNTTLAALYGVGARLREYGSSTFSQRKPWIELLDRTAFAKPANISEATARLRKNASYFRVNYLVVLMSSVGLGFLMHPSSLFVLAALLVGWVYVFAVRSGPLVINGRELSEREKVMSMSGLSFVIIFFLTNVASVVFSALVFGAALVAAHGATRVPDDLFVDDDSNQGLLAILTGAGQPTGVSNV
;
A
#
# COMPACT_ATOMS: atom_id res chain seq x y z
N MET A 1 81.25 -24.71 22.25
CA MET A 1 81.38 -25.54 21.04
C MET A 1 80.00 -25.62 20.40
N ALA A 2 79.85 -25.03 19.19
CA ALA A 2 78.78 -25.10 18.15
C ALA A 2 77.28 -25.14 18.56
N ALA A 3 76.34 -24.29 18.11
CA ALA A 3 75.79 -24.00 16.74
C ALA A 3 75.18 -25.25 16.06
N ALA A 4 74.01 -25.30 15.40
CA ALA A 4 72.95 -24.35 14.99
C ALA A 4 71.66 -25.12 14.55
N ASP A 5 70.53 -24.40 14.49
CA ASP A 5 69.30 -24.51 13.67
C ASP A 5 68.51 -25.82 13.45
N VAL A 6 67.17 -25.70 13.41
CA VAL A 6 66.30 -25.92 12.21
C VAL A 6 64.79 -26.00 12.58
N VAL A 7 64.04 -24.96 12.18
CA VAL A 7 62.76 -24.96 11.41
C VAL A 7 61.44 -25.49 12.03
N ALA A 8 60.42 -24.61 12.05
CA ALA A 8 58.98 -24.92 12.08
C ALA A 8 58.42 -25.15 10.65
N PRO A 9 57.20 -25.72 10.48
CA PRO A 9 56.11 -24.80 10.14
C PRO A 9 54.73 -25.14 10.71
N ALA A 10 53.91 -24.11 10.70
CA ALA A 10 52.50 -24.05 11.06
C ALA A 10 51.59 -24.91 10.16
N VAL A 11 50.47 -25.38 10.74
CA VAL A 11 49.26 -25.67 9.97
C VAL A 11 48.11 -24.89 10.60
N ALA A 12 47.85 -23.73 10.01
CA ALA A 12 46.62 -22.97 10.18
C ALA A 12 45.54 -23.63 9.31
N GLY A 13 44.58 -24.31 9.95
CA GLY A 13 43.30 -24.64 9.35
C GLY A 13 42.26 -23.65 9.86
N SER A 14 42.12 -22.51 9.18
CA SER A 14 40.95 -21.65 9.35
C SER A 14 39.99 -21.98 8.22
N ASP A 15 38.91 -22.69 8.54
CA ASP A 15 37.75 -22.75 7.67
C ASP A 15 37.26 -21.32 7.45
N PRO A 16 37.11 -20.85 6.19
CA PRO A 16 36.42 -19.61 5.95
C PRO A 16 34.94 -19.90 6.20
N ALA A 17 34.50 -19.67 7.43
CA ALA A 17 33.11 -19.33 7.69
C ALA A 17 32.83 -18.11 6.82
N ALA A 18 32.30 -18.36 5.62
CA ALA A 18 31.91 -17.35 4.68
C ALA A 18 30.96 -16.42 5.42
N ALA A 19 31.48 -15.25 5.79
CA ALA A 19 30.70 -14.14 6.28
C ALA A 19 29.74 -13.76 5.15
N GLN A 20 28.56 -14.38 5.15
CA GLN A 20 27.42 -13.92 4.39
C GLN A 20 27.07 -12.55 4.97
N GLY A 21 27.66 -11.51 4.40
CA GLY A 21 27.46 -10.15 4.82
C GLY A 21 25.98 -9.76 4.76
N PRO A 22 25.52 -8.85 5.64
CA PRO A 22 24.11 -8.43 5.75
C PRO A 22 23.53 -7.78 4.48
N SER A 23 24.35 -7.51 3.47
CA SER A 23 24.01 -6.87 2.20
C SER A 23 22.99 -7.67 1.37
N ASN A 24 23.06 -9.00 1.42
CA ASN A 24 22.21 -9.87 0.58
C ASN A 24 20.79 -9.99 1.15
N THR A 25 20.64 -9.87 2.48
CA THR A 25 19.36 -10.03 3.19
C THR A 25 18.43 -8.83 2.97
N THR A 26 18.98 -7.60 2.97
CA THR A 26 18.17 -6.38 2.80
C THR A 26 17.65 -6.23 1.37
N LEU A 27 18.48 -6.48 0.35
CA LEU A 27 17.99 -6.45 -1.04
C LEU A 27 16.97 -7.56 -1.29
N ALA A 28 17.21 -8.79 -0.82
CA ALA A 28 16.25 -9.89 -0.96
C ALA A 28 14.91 -9.59 -0.27
N ALA A 29 14.94 -8.95 0.90
CA ALA A 29 13.74 -8.49 1.59
C ALA A 29 12.98 -7.43 0.78
N LEU A 30 13.68 -6.45 0.19
CA LEU A 30 13.07 -5.42 -0.66
C LEU A 30 12.44 -6.02 -1.93
N TYR A 31 13.12 -6.97 -2.58
CA TYR A 31 12.56 -7.70 -3.72
C TYR A 31 11.35 -8.54 -3.33
N GLY A 32 11.39 -9.20 -2.16
CA GLY A 32 10.28 -9.99 -1.63
C GLY A 32 9.04 -9.15 -1.32
N VAL A 33 9.23 -7.96 -0.71
CA VAL A 33 8.14 -7.00 -0.49
C VAL A 33 7.59 -6.51 -1.83
N GLY A 34 8.46 -6.16 -2.78
CA GLY A 34 8.06 -5.72 -4.12
C GLY A 34 7.24 -6.78 -4.88
N ALA A 35 7.66 -8.04 -4.82
CA ALA A 35 6.94 -9.16 -5.44
C ALA A 35 5.55 -9.34 -4.86
N ARG A 36 5.40 -9.28 -3.52
CA ARG A 36 4.09 -9.35 -2.86
C ARG A 36 3.20 -8.20 -3.25
N LEU A 37 3.71 -6.96 -3.22
CA LEU A 37 2.94 -5.77 -3.63
C LEU A 37 2.48 -5.89 -5.09
N ARG A 38 3.33 -6.40 -5.98
CA ARG A 38 2.97 -6.64 -7.37
C ARG A 38 1.87 -7.68 -7.50
N GLU A 39 1.95 -8.77 -6.73
CA GLU A 39 0.94 -9.83 -6.74
C GLU A 39 -0.41 -9.34 -6.22
N TYR A 40 -0.44 -8.66 -5.07
CA TYR A 40 -1.64 -8.00 -4.53
C TYR A 40 -2.22 -6.96 -5.49
N GLY A 41 -1.37 -6.15 -6.12
CA GLY A 41 -1.78 -5.21 -7.13
C GLY A 41 -2.44 -5.94 -8.31
N SER A 42 -1.76 -6.93 -8.89
CA SER A 42 -2.25 -7.66 -10.05
C SER A 42 -3.58 -8.37 -9.80
N SER A 43 -3.76 -9.00 -8.64
CA SER A 43 -4.99 -9.71 -8.25
C SER A 43 -6.15 -8.75 -7.95
N THR A 44 -5.85 -7.53 -7.50
CA THR A 44 -6.86 -6.48 -7.32
C THR A 44 -7.25 -5.86 -8.66
N PHE A 45 -6.27 -5.56 -9.51
CA PHE A 45 -6.50 -4.99 -10.84
C PHE A 45 -7.20 -5.95 -11.79
N SER A 46 -7.04 -7.27 -11.62
CA SER A 46 -7.76 -8.28 -12.42
C SER A 46 -9.26 -8.31 -12.13
N GLN A 47 -9.70 -7.84 -10.96
CA GLN A 47 -11.12 -7.73 -10.60
C GLN A 47 -11.79 -6.48 -11.20
N ARG A 48 -11.06 -5.67 -11.97
CA ARG A 48 -11.57 -4.44 -12.58
C ARG A 48 -12.59 -4.75 -13.68
N LYS A 49 -13.71 -4.05 -13.68
CA LYS A 49 -14.71 -4.10 -14.77
C LYS A 49 -14.20 -3.40 -16.03
N PRO A 50 -14.67 -3.79 -17.22
CA PRO A 50 -14.33 -3.09 -18.46
C PRO A 50 -14.59 -1.59 -18.38
N TRP A 51 -13.63 -0.76 -18.82
CA TRP A 51 -13.79 0.69 -18.79
C TRP A 51 -14.88 1.19 -19.73
N ILE A 52 -15.12 0.47 -20.83
CA ILE A 52 -16.20 0.80 -21.76
C ILE A 52 -17.58 0.66 -21.12
N GLU A 53 -17.73 -0.32 -20.23
CA GLU A 53 -18.94 -0.49 -19.44
C GLU A 53 -19.10 0.72 -18.52
N LEU A 54 -18.08 1.07 -17.74
CA LEU A 54 -18.10 2.24 -16.84
C LEU A 54 -18.42 3.55 -17.59
N LEU A 55 -17.92 3.73 -18.81
CA LEU A 55 -18.11 4.96 -19.59
C LEU A 55 -19.31 4.91 -20.55
N ASP A 56 -20.16 3.88 -20.47
CA ASP A 56 -21.36 3.76 -21.29
C ASP A 56 -22.29 4.94 -21.07
N ARG A 57 -22.41 5.79 -22.09
CA ARG A 57 -23.21 7.01 -22.04
C ARG A 57 -24.71 6.74 -22.02
N THR A 58 -25.14 5.60 -22.52
CA THR A 58 -26.57 5.25 -22.63
C THR A 58 -27.16 4.86 -21.27
N ALA A 59 -26.32 4.45 -20.33
CA ALA A 59 -26.70 4.06 -18.98
C ALA A 59 -26.90 5.24 -18.01
N PHE A 60 -26.66 6.50 -18.42
CA PHE A 60 -26.85 7.66 -17.54
C PHE A 60 -28.28 8.20 -17.61
N ALA A 61 -28.91 8.36 -16.44
CA ALA A 61 -30.20 9.02 -16.30
C ALA A 61 -30.22 9.91 -15.05
N LYS A 62 -30.91 11.05 -15.12
CA LYS A 62 -31.08 11.93 -13.97
C LYS A 62 -31.88 11.21 -12.88
N PRO A 63 -31.39 11.13 -11.62
CA PRO A 63 -32.17 10.56 -10.53
C PRO A 63 -33.36 11.46 -10.19
N ALA A 64 -34.51 10.88 -9.87
CA ALA A 64 -35.73 11.61 -9.53
C ALA A 64 -35.64 12.26 -8.14
N ASN A 65 -34.92 11.63 -7.21
CA ASN A 65 -34.72 12.14 -5.86
C ASN A 65 -33.39 11.64 -5.23
N ILE A 66 -33.05 12.18 -4.06
CA ILE A 66 -31.80 11.85 -3.34
C ILE A 66 -31.76 10.39 -2.86
N SER A 67 -32.91 9.81 -2.50
CA SER A 67 -32.99 8.41 -2.07
C SER A 67 -32.58 7.47 -3.21
N GLU A 68 -33.12 7.72 -4.41
CA GLU A 68 -32.75 6.99 -5.62
C GLU A 68 -31.27 7.19 -5.98
N ALA A 69 -30.77 8.42 -5.96
CA ALA A 69 -29.36 8.73 -6.22
C ALA A 69 -28.43 7.95 -5.28
N THR A 70 -28.78 7.89 -3.99
CA THR A 70 -28.00 7.17 -2.97
C THR A 70 -28.06 5.65 -3.18
N ALA A 71 -29.23 5.10 -3.55
CA ALA A 71 -29.39 3.69 -3.86
C ALA A 71 -28.56 3.28 -5.09
N ARG A 72 -28.60 4.09 -6.16
CA ARG A 72 -27.79 3.90 -7.37
C ARG A 72 -26.30 3.98 -7.04
N LEU A 73 -25.88 4.98 -6.27
CA LEU A 73 -24.49 5.13 -5.83
C LEU A 73 -24.00 3.89 -5.08
N ARG A 74 -24.79 3.37 -4.13
CA ARG A 74 -24.41 2.18 -3.36
C ARG A 74 -24.22 0.95 -4.25
N LYS A 75 -25.16 0.68 -5.17
CA LYS A 75 -25.07 -0.44 -6.11
C LYS A 75 -23.85 -0.30 -7.02
N ASN A 76 -23.69 0.87 -7.65
CA ASN A 76 -22.57 1.15 -8.54
C ASN A 76 -21.20 1.15 -7.83
N ALA A 77 -21.13 1.58 -6.55
CA ALA A 77 -19.90 1.56 -5.76
C ALA A 77 -19.41 0.15 -5.44
N SER A 78 -20.33 -0.79 -5.18
CA SER A 78 -19.97 -2.20 -5.03
C SER A 78 -19.51 -2.79 -6.36
N TYR A 79 -20.26 -2.54 -7.44
CA TYR A 79 -20.01 -3.14 -8.74
C TYR A 79 -18.71 -2.66 -9.40
N PHE A 80 -18.46 -1.33 -9.41
CA PHE A 80 -17.27 -0.70 -9.99
C PHE A 80 -16.17 -0.43 -8.95
N ARG A 81 -16.15 -1.14 -7.81
CA ARG A 81 -15.25 -0.88 -6.68
C ARG A 81 -13.80 -0.64 -7.11
N VAL A 82 -13.23 -1.55 -7.88
CA VAL A 82 -11.83 -1.45 -8.32
C VAL A 82 -11.63 -0.28 -9.30
N ASN A 83 -12.55 -0.05 -10.23
CA ASN A 83 -12.46 1.10 -11.14
C ASN A 83 -12.51 2.43 -10.39
N TYR A 84 -13.39 2.57 -9.38
CA TYR A 84 -13.49 3.76 -8.55
C TYR A 84 -12.24 3.97 -7.69
N LEU A 85 -11.67 2.91 -7.14
CA LEU A 85 -10.37 2.99 -6.47
C LEU A 85 -9.28 3.50 -7.42
N VAL A 86 -9.25 3.02 -8.66
CA VAL A 86 -8.30 3.51 -9.67
C VAL A 86 -8.52 5.00 -9.96
N VAL A 87 -9.77 5.45 -10.08
CA VAL A 87 -10.08 6.88 -10.27
C VAL A 87 -9.59 7.71 -9.09
N LEU A 88 -9.89 7.29 -7.85
CA LEU A 88 -9.46 7.99 -6.63
C LEU A 88 -7.93 8.06 -6.52
N MET A 89 -7.24 6.94 -6.74
CA MET A 89 -5.78 6.89 -6.75
C MET A 89 -5.18 7.76 -7.86
N SER A 90 -5.82 7.79 -9.03
CA SER A 90 -5.39 8.66 -10.14
C SER A 90 -5.59 10.13 -9.81
N SER A 91 -6.69 10.51 -9.15
CA SER A 91 -6.92 11.88 -8.69
C SER A 91 -5.85 12.33 -7.71
N VAL A 92 -5.51 11.49 -6.72
CA VAL A 92 -4.43 11.77 -5.76
C VAL A 92 -3.08 11.88 -6.46
N GLY A 93 -2.75 10.94 -7.35
CA GLY A 93 -1.52 10.98 -8.15
C GLY A 93 -1.42 12.25 -8.98
N LEU A 94 -2.50 12.63 -9.68
CA LEU A 94 -2.54 13.86 -10.45
C LEU A 94 -2.40 15.11 -9.57
N GLY A 95 -3.03 15.12 -8.38
CA GLY A 95 -2.87 16.20 -7.40
C GLY A 95 -1.41 16.42 -7.01
N PHE A 96 -0.67 15.35 -6.75
CA PHE A 96 0.77 15.44 -6.49
C PHE A 96 1.58 15.87 -7.71
N LEU A 97 1.26 15.36 -8.91
CA LEU A 97 1.92 15.76 -10.16
C LEU A 97 1.77 17.26 -10.42
N MET A 98 0.61 17.83 -10.07
CA MET A 98 0.36 19.27 -10.19
C MET A 98 1.12 20.10 -9.15
N HIS A 99 1.72 19.49 -8.12
CA HIS A 99 2.45 20.17 -7.04
C HIS A 99 3.88 19.61 -6.92
N PRO A 100 4.76 19.91 -7.89
CA PRO A 100 6.10 19.32 -7.98
C PRO A 100 6.99 19.59 -6.77
N SER A 101 6.79 20.72 -6.06
CA SER A 101 7.50 21.02 -4.81
C SER A 101 7.23 19.97 -3.72
N SER A 102 5.98 19.53 -3.59
CA SER A 102 5.59 18.50 -2.62
C SER A 102 6.22 17.15 -2.96
N LEU A 103 6.28 16.79 -4.25
CA LEU A 103 6.95 15.59 -4.72
C LEU A 103 8.44 15.61 -4.43
N PHE A 104 9.11 16.74 -4.65
CA PHE A 104 10.54 16.86 -4.38
C PHE A 104 10.85 16.67 -2.90
N VAL A 105 10.07 17.29 -2.01
CA VAL A 105 10.24 17.13 -0.56
C VAL A 105 9.98 15.69 -0.11
N LEU A 106 8.93 15.04 -0.61
CA LEU A 106 8.64 13.64 -0.31
C LEU A 106 9.74 12.70 -0.82
N ALA A 107 10.25 12.95 -2.03
CA ALA A 107 11.33 12.17 -2.61
C ALA A 107 12.63 12.33 -1.80
N ALA A 108 12.99 13.55 -1.42
CA ALA A 108 14.16 13.81 -0.58
C ALA A 108 14.04 13.10 0.79
N LEU A 109 12.85 13.13 1.39
CA LEU A 109 12.58 12.46 2.65
C LEU A 109 12.70 10.93 2.48
N LEU A 110 12.11 10.36 1.43
CA LEU A 110 12.21 8.93 1.12
C LEU A 110 13.67 8.50 0.90
N VAL A 111 14.45 9.27 0.15
CA VAL A 111 15.89 9.03 -0.04
C VAL A 111 16.62 9.07 1.30
N GLY A 112 16.28 10.02 2.18
CA GLY A 112 16.82 10.09 3.54
C GLY A 112 16.55 8.82 4.35
N TRP A 113 15.29 8.34 4.35
CA TRP A 113 14.91 7.09 5.01
C TRP A 113 15.67 5.88 4.44
N VAL A 114 15.68 5.72 3.11
CA VAL A 114 16.39 4.61 2.45
C VAL A 114 17.89 4.67 2.76
N TYR A 115 18.50 5.85 2.69
CA TYR A 115 19.91 6.00 3.00
C TYR A 115 20.22 5.58 4.45
N VAL A 116 19.44 6.07 5.41
CA VAL A 116 19.65 5.83 6.84
C VAL A 116 19.44 4.37 7.25
N PHE A 117 18.49 3.66 6.62
CA PHE A 117 18.11 2.31 7.03
C PHE A 117 18.60 1.20 6.10
N ALA A 118 18.77 1.45 4.81
CA ALA A 118 19.13 0.41 3.84
C ALA A 118 20.58 0.54 3.33
N VAL A 119 21.13 1.76 3.23
CA VAL A 119 22.45 1.99 2.64
C VAL A 119 23.53 2.17 3.72
N ARG A 120 23.21 2.86 4.82
CA ARG A 120 24.15 3.15 5.89
C ARG A 120 24.37 1.94 6.79
N SER A 121 25.60 1.45 6.85
CA SER A 121 26.02 0.29 7.66
C SER A 121 26.60 0.64 9.04
N GLY A 122 26.94 1.91 9.31
CA GLY A 122 27.53 2.35 10.58
C GLY A 122 26.54 3.10 11.50
N PRO A 123 26.83 3.20 12.81
CA PRO A 123 25.98 3.88 13.77
C PRO A 123 25.84 5.37 13.44
N LEU A 124 24.67 5.93 13.70
CA LEU A 124 24.43 7.37 13.55
C LEU A 124 24.96 8.09 14.78
N VAL A 125 26.05 8.84 14.61
CA VAL A 125 26.65 9.63 15.69
C VAL A 125 26.23 11.08 15.54
N ILE A 126 25.58 11.64 16.58
CA ILE A 126 25.26 13.08 16.67
C ILE A 126 25.97 13.62 17.91
N ASN A 127 26.78 14.67 17.75
CA ASN A 127 27.57 15.28 18.84
C ASN A 127 28.44 14.26 19.63
N GLY A 128 29.01 13.28 18.94
CA GLY A 128 29.86 12.26 19.55
C GLY A 128 29.12 11.14 20.31
N ARG A 129 27.78 11.14 20.33
CA ARG A 129 26.97 10.04 20.86
C ARG A 129 26.35 9.21 19.75
N GLU A 130 26.49 7.89 19.85
CA GLU A 130 25.77 6.94 19.00
C GLU A 130 24.29 6.96 19.36
N LEU A 131 23.45 7.17 18.35
CA LEU A 131 22.00 7.05 18.46
C LEU A 131 21.63 5.56 18.51
N SER A 132 20.81 5.19 19.48
CA SER A 132 20.14 3.89 19.47
C SER A 132 19.18 3.78 18.29
N GLU A 133 18.86 2.54 17.88
CA GLU A 133 17.88 2.29 16.81
C GLU A 133 16.51 2.94 17.09
N ARG A 134 16.08 2.97 18.35
CA ARG A 134 14.82 3.62 18.75
C ARG A 134 14.90 5.13 18.58
N GLU A 135 15.99 5.76 19.02
CA GLU A 135 16.20 7.20 18.84
C GLU A 135 16.28 7.56 17.36
N LYS A 136 16.99 6.76 16.55
CA LYS A 136 17.08 6.92 15.10
C LYS A 136 15.71 6.93 14.42
N VAL A 137 14.85 5.93 14.72
CA VAL A 137 13.49 5.89 14.18
C VAL A 137 12.64 7.05 14.68
N MET A 138 12.71 7.40 15.97
CA MET A 138 11.96 8.53 16.53
C MET A 138 12.40 9.87 15.94
N SER A 139 13.69 10.11 15.77
CA SER A 139 14.24 11.32 15.14
C SER A 139 13.85 11.42 13.67
N MET A 140 13.96 10.34 12.90
CA MET A 140 13.51 10.34 11.49
C MET A 140 12.01 10.54 11.35
N SER A 141 11.21 9.95 12.24
CA SER A 141 9.76 10.14 12.29
C SER A 141 9.40 11.59 12.65
N GLY A 142 10.06 12.16 13.67
CA GLY A 142 9.85 13.54 14.09
C GLY A 142 10.23 14.55 13.00
N LEU A 143 11.38 14.36 12.34
CA LEU A 143 11.80 15.20 11.22
C LEU A 143 10.81 15.12 10.07
N SER A 144 10.37 13.90 9.73
CA SER A 144 9.36 13.67 8.70
C SER A 144 8.06 14.39 9.01
N PHE A 145 7.59 14.28 10.26
CA PHE A 145 6.39 14.98 10.72
C PHE A 145 6.53 16.50 10.55
N VAL A 146 7.65 17.09 11.01
CA VAL A 146 7.87 18.53 10.88
C VAL A 146 7.88 18.98 9.41
N ILE A 147 8.61 18.27 8.55
CA ILE A 147 8.72 18.60 7.13
C ILE A 147 7.36 18.47 6.41
N ILE A 148 6.64 17.38 6.64
CA ILE A 148 5.37 17.11 5.95
C ILE A 148 4.30 18.09 6.41
N PHE A 149 4.18 18.36 7.71
CA PHE A 149 3.10 19.18 8.26
C PHE A 149 3.36 20.68 8.16
N PHE A 150 4.60 21.14 8.34
CA PHE A 150 4.89 22.57 8.38
C PHE A 150 5.50 23.10 7.09
N LEU A 151 6.24 22.28 6.33
CA LEU A 151 6.98 22.74 5.15
C LEU A 151 6.32 22.33 3.83
N THR A 152 5.25 21.52 3.86
CA THR A 152 4.66 20.96 2.63
C THR A 152 3.15 21.05 2.62
N ASN A 153 2.57 21.20 1.43
CA ASN A 153 1.12 21.22 1.21
C ASN A 153 0.51 19.81 1.02
N VAL A 154 1.15 18.75 1.53
CA VAL A 154 0.76 17.36 1.27
C VAL A 154 -0.69 17.10 1.69
N ALA A 155 -1.05 17.54 2.89
CA ALA A 155 -2.37 17.30 3.44
C ALA A 155 -3.46 17.92 2.56
N SER A 156 -3.28 19.17 2.12
CA SER A 156 -4.30 19.83 1.29
C SER A 156 -4.32 19.30 -0.15
N VAL A 157 -3.17 18.86 -0.70
CA VAL A 157 -3.13 18.11 -1.98
C VAL A 157 -3.95 16.84 -1.89
N VAL A 158 -3.68 16.00 -0.89
CA VAL A 158 -4.39 14.73 -0.71
C VAL A 158 -5.88 14.99 -0.47
N PHE A 159 -6.21 15.92 0.41
CA PHE A 159 -7.61 16.25 0.74
C PHE A 159 -8.37 16.75 -0.49
N SER A 160 -7.85 17.75 -1.21
CA SER A 160 -8.50 18.31 -2.40
C SER A 160 -8.64 17.27 -3.52
N ALA A 161 -7.61 16.45 -3.74
CA ALA A 161 -7.66 15.38 -4.73
C ALA A 161 -8.66 14.27 -4.37
N LEU A 162 -8.77 13.91 -3.09
CA LEU A 162 -9.75 12.95 -2.61
C LEU A 162 -11.17 13.50 -2.73
N VAL A 163 -11.41 14.75 -2.36
CA VAL A 163 -12.73 15.40 -2.52
C VAL A 163 -13.12 15.44 -3.99
N PHE A 164 -12.19 15.83 -4.87
CA PHE A 164 -12.43 15.85 -6.31
C PHE A 164 -12.73 14.46 -6.87
N GLY A 165 -11.90 13.46 -6.55
CA GLY A 165 -12.10 12.08 -6.99
C GLY A 165 -13.39 11.48 -6.44
N ALA A 166 -13.72 11.72 -5.18
CA ALA A 166 -14.96 11.28 -4.56
C ALA A 166 -16.19 11.94 -5.21
N ALA A 167 -16.12 13.23 -5.56
CA ALA A 167 -17.17 13.92 -6.29
C ALA A 167 -17.40 13.31 -7.68
N LEU A 168 -16.33 12.97 -8.41
CA LEU A 168 -16.44 12.28 -9.71
C LEU A 168 -17.11 10.91 -9.57
N VAL A 169 -16.66 10.11 -8.60
CA VAL A 169 -17.22 8.78 -8.33
C VAL A 169 -18.68 8.88 -7.88
N ALA A 170 -19.01 9.83 -7.03
CA ALA A 170 -20.37 10.06 -6.56
C ALA A 170 -21.30 10.51 -7.69
N ALA A 171 -20.85 11.47 -8.52
CA ALA A 171 -21.61 11.93 -9.67
C ALA A 171 -21.87 10.80 -10.67
N HIS A 172 -20.84 10.02 -11.00
CA HIS A 172 -20.97 8.86 -11.86
C HIS A 172 -21.93 7.80 -11.26
N GLY A 173 -21.69 7.39 -10.01
CA GLY A 173 -22.48 6.34 -9.35
C GLY A 173 -23.93 6.73 -9.10
N ALA A 174 -24.24 8.00 -8.87
CA ALA A 174 -25.60 8.48 -8.65
C ALA A 174 -26.41 8.60 -9.95
N THR A 175 -25.76 8.89 -11.07
CA THR A 175 -26.43 9.12 -12.36
C THR A 175 -26.51 7.87 -13.24
N ARG A 176 -25.61 6.91 -13.05
CA ARG A 176 -25.65 5.64 -13.79
C ARG A 176 -26.79 4.76 -13.28
N VAL A 177 -27.69 4.34 -14.18
CA VAL A 177 -28.75 3.36 -13.92
C VAL A 177 -28.08 1.98 -13.75
N PRO A 178 -28.27 1.31 -12.61
CA PRO A 178 -27.79 -0.05 -12.43
C PRO A 178 -28.62 -1.02 -13.30
N ASP A 179 -27.98 -1.90 -14.07
CA ASP A 179 -28.67 -2.98 -14.81
C ASP A 179 -29.30 -4.00 -13.85
N ASP A 180 -30.60 -4.32 -13.95
CA ASP A 180 -31.31 -5.21 -13.01
C ASP A 180 -30.88 -6.70 -13.02
N LEU A 181 -29.64 -7.00 -13.45
CA LEU A 181 -28.98 -8.29 -13.36
C LEU A 181 -28.14 -8.45 -12.07
N PHE A 182 -28.41 -7.65 -11.04
CA PHE A 182 -27.73 -7.78 -9.74
C PHE A 182 -28.47 -8.79 -8.89
N VAL A 183 -27.95 -10.01 -8.87
CA VAL A 183 -28.21 -10.97 -7.79
C VAL A 183 -27.99 -10.23 -6.47
N ASP A 184 -29.01 -10.21 -5.61
CA ASP A 184 -28.93 -9.75 -4.24
C ASP A 184 -27.87 -10.58 -3.51
N ASP A 185 -26.59 -10.19 -3.61
CA ASP A 185 -25.57 -10.68 -2.69
C ASP A 185 -25.77 -9.94 -1.38
N ASP A 186 -26.80 -10.40 -0.66
CA ASP A 186 -27.13 -10.08 0.71
C ASP A 186 -26.01 -10.58 1.64
N SER A 187 -24.80 -10.04 1.47
CA SER A 187 -23.65 -10.32 2.33
C SER A 187 -23.88 -9.85 3.78
N ASN A 188 -24.97 -9.11 4.02
CA ASN A 188 -25.44 -8.73 5.35
C ASN A 188 -26.38 -9.77 5.98
N GLN A 189 -27.01 -10.65 5.19
CA GLN A 189 -27.77 -11.80 5.73
C GLN A 189 -26.84 -12.89 6.26
N GLY A 190 -25.62 -13.03 5.73
CA GLY A 190 -24.65 -14.03 6.22
C GLY A 190 -24.19 -13.76 7.65
N LEU A 191 -23.88 -12.50 7.98
CA LEU A 191 -23.48 -12.11 9.35
C LEU A 191 -24.66 -12.22 10.33
N LEU A 192 -25.86 -11.83 9.90
CA LEU A 192 -27.09 -11.97 10.69
C LEU A 192 -27.51 -13.43 10.87
N ALA A 193 -27.36 -14.30 9.87
CA ALA A 193 -27.67 -15.73 9.96
C ALA A 193 -26.70 -16.51 10.87
N ILE A 194 -25.43 -16.08 10.93
CA ILE A 194 -24.45 -16.57 11.91
C ILE A 194 -24.82 -16.12 13.33
N LEU A 195 -25.34 -14.90 13.49
CA LEU A 195 -25.80 -14.37 14.78
C LEU A 195 -27.15 -14.93 15.25
N THR A 196 -28.05 -15.29 14.31
CA THR A 196 -29.38 -15.86 14.61
C THR A 196 -29.43 -17.39 14.57
N GLY A 197 -28.32 -18.05 14.25
CA GLY A 197 -28.17 -19.51 14.32
C GLY A 197 -28.92 -20.30 13.25
N ALA A 198 -29.27 -19.70 12.11
CA ALA A 198 -30.09 -20.36 11.08
C ALA A 198 -29.29 -21.23 10.08
N GLY A 199 -28.00 -21.45 10.32
CA GLY A 199 -27.12 -22.22 9.43
C GLY A 199 -26.75 -23.58 9.98
N GLN A 200 -27.66 -24.57 9.90
CA GLN A 200 -27.27 -25.97 10.05
C GLN A 200 -27.93 -26.83 8.95
N PRO A 201 -27.18 -27.23 7.89
CA PRO A 201 -27.61 -28.31 7.03
C PRO A 201 -27.46 -29.61 7.82
N THR A 202 -28.58 -30.19 8.26
CA THR A 202 -28.63 -31.55 8.81
C THR A 202 -28.44 -32.56 7.68
N GLY A 203 -27.18 -32.79 7.31
CA GLY A 203 -26.76 -33.93 6.52
C GLY A 203 -25.95 -34.89 7.39
N VAL A 204 -26.61 -35.87 8.00
CA VAL A 204 -25.97 -37.04 8.66
C VAL A 204 -26.92 -38.23 8.44
N SER A 205 -26.71 -39.08 7.44
CA SER A 205 -25.89 -40.32 7.40
C SER A 205 -26.71 -41.60 7.64
N ASN A 206 -26.82 -42.39 6.57
CA ASN A 206 -26.55 -43.83 6.48
C ASN A 206 -27.27 -44.82 7.45
N VAL A 207 -28.24 -45.58 6.92
CA VAL A 207 -28.28 -47.06 6.85
C VAL A 207 -29.01 -47.46 5.57
#